data_AF-A0A1E7J5B5-F1
#
_entry.id   AF-A0A1E7J5B5-F1
#
_cell.length_a   1.000
_cell.length_b   1.000
_cell.length_c   1.000
_cell.angle_alpha   90.00
_cell.angle_beta   90.00
_cell.angle_gamma   90.00
#
_symmetry.space_group_name_H-M   'P 1'
#
loop_
_entity.id
_entity.type
_entity.pdbx_description
1 polymer ?
#
loop_
_entity_poly.entity_id
_entity_poly.type
_entity_poly.pdbx_seq_one_letter_code
_entity_poly.pdbx_strand_id
1 'polypeptide(L)'
;MGSRGKALAETRKDTIMVLLVAFCTDDGTNMINEHAGQARYFDIYEFSDKGTEFLERSDNSKYKGDETIKHGDPKKAQATMEALKRAHVLVNKMFGPNLPRLLKKLLCVVVRTDKITDAIDVLKKNWARVEEEYQKGESRKHLVLEP
;
A
#
# COMPACT_ATOMS: atom_id res chain seq x y z
N MET A 1 4.64 -39.95 -41.52
CA MET A 1 5.38 -38.68 -41.68
C MET A 1 4.49 -37.59 -41.11
N GLY A 2 4.71 -37.12 -39.88
CA GLY A 2 5.76 -36.15 -39.54
C GLY A 2 5.35 -34.79 -40.12
N SER A 3 5.10 -33.72 -39.38
CA SER A 3 5.62 -33.30 -38.07
C SER A 3 4.84 -32.06 -37.61
N ARG A 4 4.75 -31.87 -36.28
CA ARG A 4 5.02 -30.62 -35.53
C ARG A 4 4.38 -29.33 -36.11
N GLY A 5 3.40 -28.70 -35.45
CA GLY A 5 3.53 -28.19 -34.09
C GLY A 5 3.92 -26.71 -34.14
N LYS A 6 3.06 -25.85 -33.60
CA LYS A 6 3.47 -24.67 -32.81
C LYS A 6 2.26 -24.18 -32.04
N ALA A 7 2.23 -24.53 -30.76
CA ALA A 7 1.53 -23.75 -29.77
C ALA A 7 2.04 -22.30 -29.88
N LEU A 8 1.13 -21.35 -30.07
CA LEU A 8 1.41 -19.96 -29.73
C LEU A 8 1.47 -19.91 -28.20
N ALA A 9 2.65 -20.16 -27.65
CA ALA A 9 2.98 -19.62 -26.35
C ALA A 9 3.13 -18.10 -26.54
N GLU A 10 2.04 -17.37 -26.29
CA GLU A 10 2.11 -15.92 -26.12
C GLU A 10 3.13 -15.64 -25.03
N THR A 11 4.27 -15.10 -25.44
CA THR A 11 5.33 -14.64 -24.56
C THR A 11 4.74 -13.46 -23.78
N ARG A 12 4.22 -13.72 -22.57
CA ARG A 12 4.01 -12.67 -21.58
C ARG A 12 5.38 -12.04 -21.37
N LYS A 13 5.61 -10.85 -21.90
CA LYS A 13 6.74 -10.02 -21.48
C LYS A 13 6.65 -9.95 -19.96
N ASP A 14 7.66 -10.46 -19.26
CA ASP A 14 7.84 -10.37 -17.81
C ASP A 14 7.73 -8.90 -17.38
N THR A 15 6.50 -8.44 -17.19
CA THR A 15 6.21 -7.08 -16.76
C THR A 15 6.29 -7.15 -15.25
N ILE A 16 7.38 -6.63 -14.72
CA ILE A 16 7.60 -6.53 -13.29
C ILE A 16 6.47 -5.68 -12.72
N MET A 17 5.67 -6.28 -11.83
CA MET A 17 4.65 -5.53 -11.11
C MET A 17 5.33 -4.64 -10.07
N VAL A 18 5.03 -3.36 -10.15
CA VAL A 18 5.52 -2.34 -9.23
C VAL A 18 4.33 -1.78 -8.48
N LEU A 19 4.33 -1.87 -7.14
CA LEU A 19 3.31 -1.27 -6.30
C LEU A 19 3.89 -0.25 -5.33
N LEU A 20 3.25 0.92 -5.27
CA LEU A 20 3.41 1.90 -4.20
C LEU A 20 2.74 1.41 -2.91
N VAL A 21 3.55 1.24 -1.87
CA VAL A 21 3.15 0.78 -0.55
C VAL A 21 3.33 1.91 0.46
N ALA A 22 2.24 2.26 1.17
CA ALA A 22 2.23 3.28 2.19
C ALA A 22 2.29 2.69 3.60
N PHE A 23 3.15 3.23 4.46
CA PHE A 23 3.23 2.92 5.89
C PHE A 23 2.83 4.12 6.73
N CYS A 24 1.96 3.90 7.72
CA CYS A 24 1.52 4.93 8.65
C CYS A 24 2.54 5.14 9.76
N THR A 25 3.08 6.36 9.89
CA THR A 25 4.15 6.66 10.85
C THR A 25 4.09 8.10 11.37
N ASP A 26 4.68 8.31 12.55
CA ASP A 26 4.87 9.63 13.16
C ASP A 26 6.33 10.10 13.16
N ASP A 27 7.28 9.19 12.90
CA ASP A 27 8.71 9.42 13.01
C ASP A 27 9.53 8.87 11.83
N GLY A 28 8.94 8.03 10.97
CA GLY A 28 9.62 7.38 9.86
C GLY A 28 10.33 6.08 10.17
N THR A 29 10.26 5.63 11.41
CA THR A 29 10.93 4.42 11.87
C THR A 29 9.90 3.42 12.38
N ASN A 30 8.94 3.90 13.16
CA ASN A 30 7.92 3.11 13.80
C ASN A 30 6.57 3.27 13.11
N MET A 31 5.86 2.15 12.98
CA MET A 31 4.45 2.15 12.63
C MET A 31 3.63 2.61 13.82
N ILE A 32 2.63 3.46 13.55
CA ILE A 32 1.70 3.90 14.60
C ILE A 32 0.94 2.73 15.22
N ASN A 33 0.64 2.82 16.51
CA ASN A 33 -0.21 1.86 17.22
C ASN A 33 -1.71 2.09 17.01
N GLU A 34 -2.05 3.20 16.37
CA GLU A 34 -3.41 3.66 16.17
C GLU A 34 -3.93 3.29 14.77
N HIS A 35 -5.17 3.70 14.48
CA HIS A 35 -5.72 3.60 13.13
C HIS A 35 -4.93 4.44 12.12
N ALA A 36 -4.83 3.94 10.88
CA ALA A 36 -4.12 4.59 9.78
C ALA A 36 -4.45 6.09 9.59
N GLY A 37 -5.69 6.50 9.88
CA GLY A 37 -6.12 7.90 9.76
C GLY A 37 -5.53 8.87 10.81
N GLN A 38 -4.86 8.36 11.85
CA GLN A 38 -4.25 9.16 12.92
C GLN A 38 -2.74 9.38 12.75
N ALA A 39 -2.11 8.76 11.76
CA ALA A 39 -0.69 8.96 11.48
C ALA A 39 -0.40 10.43 11.18
N ARG A 40 0.79 10.93 11.50
CA ARG A 40 1.27 12.23 11.02
C ARG A 40 1.74 12.17 9.57
N TYR A 41 2.26 11.02 9.15
CA TYR A 41 2.87 10.84 7.84
C TYR A 41 2.50 9.49 7.22
N PHE A 42 2.61 9.44 5.89
CA PHE A 42 2.67 8.22 5.10
C PHE A 42 4.05 8.13 4.45
N ASP A 43 4.82 7.10 4.80
CA ASP A 43 6.04 6.76 4.08
C ASP A 43 5.70 5.86 2.90
N ILE A 44 6.07 6.30 1.69
CA ILE A 44 5.75 5.62 0.44
C ILE A 44 7.00 4.92 -0.07
N TYR A 45 6.84 3.63 -0.34
CA TYR A 45 7.87 2.77 -0.90
C TYR A 45 7.41 2.20 -2.23
N GLU A 46 8.35 2.05 -3.16
CA GLU A 46 8.18 1.22 -4.33
C GLU A 46 8.49 -0.23 -3.96
N PHE A 47 7.60 -1.16 -4.29
CA PHE A 47 7.84 -2.60 -4.14
C PHE A 47 7.70 -3.32 -5.49
N SER A 48 8.64 -4.23 -5.74
CA SER A 48 8.61 -5.17 -6.85
C SER A 48 9.27 -6.49 -6.46
N ASP A 49 9.24 -7.46 -7.37
CA ASP A 49 10.01 -8.70 -7.26
C ASP A 49 11.53 -8.47 -7.17
N LYS A 50 12.02 -7.33 -7.67
CA LYS A 50 13.44 -6.96 -7.66
C LYS A 50 13.91 -6.28 -6.38
N GLY A 51 13.00 -5.74 -5.59
CA GLY A 51 13.37 -5.06 -4.36
C GLY A 51 12.37 -4.02 -3.89
N THR A 52 12.83 -3.22 -2.94
CA THR A 52 12.05 -2.18 -2.27
C THR A 52 12.88 -0.91 -2.16
N GLU A 53 12.31 0.22 -2.53
CA GLU A 53 12.96 1.53 -2.47
C GLU A 53 12.05 2.54 -1.76
N PHE A 54 12.61 3.36 -0.87
CA PHE A 54 11.88 4.49 -0.30
C PHE A 54 11.77 5.60 -1.34
N LEU A 55 10.55 6.06 -1.62
CA LEU A 55 10.32 7.11 -2.60
C LEU A 55 10.17 8.47 -1.93
N GLU A 56 9.18 8.61 -1.04
CA GLU A 56 8.84 9.90 -0.43
C GLU A 56 8.09 9.73 0.88
N ARG A 57 8.11 10.79 1.70
CA ARG A 57 7.24 10.96 2.85
C ARG A 57 6.18 11.99 2.51
N SER A 58 4.91 11.64 2.70
CA SER A 58 3.80 12.56 2.61
C SER A 58 3.26 12.89 4.01
N ASP A 59 2.98 14.16 4.27
CA ASP A 59 2.18 14.57 5.42
C ASP A 59 0.80 13.91 5.37
N ASN A 60 0.23 13.64 6.54
CA ASN A 60 -1.18 13.34 6.77
C ASN A 60 -1.81 14.54 7.48
N SER A 61 -1.93 15.66 6.78
CA SER A 61 -2.74 16.80 7.22
C SER A 61 -4.21 16.37 7.32
N LYS A 62 -4.61 15.78 8.46
CA LYS A 62 -5.95 15.27 8.82
C LYS A 62 -6.88 15.10 7.63
N TYR A 63 -7.06 13.86 7.16
CA TYR A 63 -8.21 13.45 6.37
C TYR A 63 -9.51 13.73 7.17
N LYS A 64 -9.97 14.99 7.19
CA LYS A 64 -11.37 15.29 7.43
C LYS A 64 -12.06 14.91 6.13
N GLY A 65 -12.76 13.76 6.14
CA GLY A 65 -13.85 13.58 5.20
C GLY A 65 -14.67 14.87 5.23
N ASP A 66 -14.75 15.51 4.06
CA ASP A 66 -15.21 16.87 3.87
C ASP A 66 -16.45 17.20 4.71
N GLU A 67 -16.46 18.38 5.34
CA GLU A 67 -17.72 19.09 5.67
C GLU A 67 -17.52 20.51 6.21
N THR A 68 -16.32 20.92 6.64
CA THR A 68 -16.06 22.33 7.03
C THR A 68 -14.58 22.70 6.91
N ILE A 69 -14.08 23.00 5.71
CA ILE A 69 -12.72 23.55 5.55
C ILE A 69 -12.71 24.99 6.08
N LYS A 70 -12.33 25.15 7.36
CA LYS A 70 -11.76 26.39 7.89
C LYS A 70 -10.36 26.08 8.44
N HIS A 71 -9.39 26.71 7.78
CA HIS A 71 -7.98 26.92 8.14
C HIS A 71 -7.01 25.74 8.08
N GLY A 72 -6.31 25.69 6.95
CA GLY A 72 -5.02 25.06 6.70
C GLY A 72 -4.65 25.39 5.25
N ASP A 73 -3.42 25.84 5.00
CA ASP A 73 -2.95 26.29 3.68
C ASP A 73 -3.44 25.36 2.54
N PRO A 74 -4.27 25.83 1.58
CA PRO A 74 -4.90 24.99 0.56
C PRO A 74 -3.91 24.16 -0.26
N LYS A 75 -2.68 24.68 -0.43
CA LYS A 75 -1.60 23.98 -1.14
C LYS A 75 -1.09 22.75 -0.38
N LYS A 76 -1.15 22.76 0.96
CA LYS A 76 -0.71 21.62 1.80
C LYS A 76 -1.75 20.51 1.90
N ALA A 77 -3.04 20.86 1.83
CA ALA A 77 -4.13 19.88 1.86
C ALA A 77 -4.21 19.03 0.56
N GLN A 78 -3.81 19.60 -0.58
CA GLN A 78 -3.81 18.88 -1.87
C GLN A 78 -2.76 17.78 -1.96
N ALA A 79 -1.51 18.04 -1.55
CA ALA A 79 -0.41 17.07 -1.67
C ALA A 79 -0.61 15.82 -0.80
N THR A 80 -1.11 15.99 0.43
CA THR A 80 -1.38 14.92 1.41
C THR A 80 -2.34 13.84 0.90
N MET A 81 -3.44 14.25 0.26
CA MET A 81 -4.44 13.30 -0.25
C MET A 81 -3.95 12.60 -1.52
N GLU A 82 -3.04 13.21 -2.28
CA GLU A 82 -2.52 12.63 -3.52
C GLU A 82 -1.64 11.41 -3.27
N ALA A 83 -0.79 11.42 -2.24
CA ALA A 83 0.07 10.28 -1.93
C ALA A 83 -0.74 9.00 -1.59
N LEU A 84 -1.75 9.11 -0.71
CA LEU A 84 -2.62 7.97 -0.39
C LEU A 84 -3.54 7.60 -1.56
N LYS A 85 -3.91 8.55 -2.43
CA LYS A 85 -4.64 8.27 -3.68
C LYS A 85 -3.79 7.51 -4.69
N ARG A 86 -2.47 7.68 -4.67
CA ARG A 86 -1.51 6.97 -5.53
C ARG A 86 -1.08 5.61 -4.95
N ALA A 87 -1.20 5.43 -3.64
CA ALA A 87 -0.85 4.18 -2.97
C ALA A 87 -1.74 3.02 -3.45
N HIS A 88 -1.11 1.91 -3.82
CA HIS A 88 -1.79 0.68 -4.18
C HIS A 88 -2.05 -0.21 -2.96
N VAL A 89 -1.15 -0.13 -1.97
CA VAL A 89 -1.19 -0.90 -0.72
C VAL A 89 -1.01 0.05 0.47
N LEU A 90 -1.79 -0.16 1.52
CA LEU A 90 -1.65 0.52 2.81
C LEU A 90 -1.37 -0.52 3.88
N VAL A 91 -0.26 -0.33 4.60
CA VAL A 91 0.19 -1.21 5.67
C VAL A 91 0.01 -0.51 7.01
N ASN A 92 -0.70 -1.16 7.93
CA ASN A 92 -0.84 -0.68 9.29
C ASN A 92 -1.00 -1.84 10.29
N LYS A 93 -0.78 -1.60 11.58
CA LYS A 93 -1.02 -2.61 12.64
C LYS A 93 -2.49 -2.98 12.80
N MET A 94 -3.38 -2.03 12.49
CA MET A 94 -4.82 -2.23 12.59
C MET A 94 -5.59 -1.27 11.68
N PHE A 95 -6.78 -1.70 11.24
CA PHE A 95 -7.74 -0.86 10.55
C PHE A 95 -9.03 -0.74 11.35
N GLY A 96 -9.59 0.46 11.37
CA GLY A 96 -10.86 0.73 12.04
C GLY A 96 -12.08 0.40 11.17
N PRO A 97 -13.28 0.82 11.61
CA PRO A 97 -14.56 0.54 10.93
C PRO A 97 -14.64 1.00 9.47
N ASN A 98 -13.76 1.92 9.04
CA ASN A 98 -13.71 2.44 7.68
C ASN A 98 -13.01 1.50 6.67
N LEU A 99 -12.50 0.34 7.11
CA LEU A 99 -11.80 -0.64 6.26
C LEU A 99 -12.57 -0.99 4.95
N PRO A 100 -13.90 -1.26 4.96
CA PRO A 100 -14.61 -1.59 3.72
C PRO A 100 -14.57 -0.46 2.68
N ARG A 101 -14.47 0.81 3.09
CA ARG A 101 -14.34 1.94 2.16
C ARG A 101 -12.93 2.07 1.60
N LEU A 102 -11.90 1.73 2.38
CA LEU A 102 -10.50 1.74 1.95
C LEU A 102 -10.21 0.63 0.93
N LEU A 103 -10.76 -0.58 1.15
CA LEU A 103 -10.57 -1.72 0.26
C LEU A 103 -11.05 -1.47 -1.18
N LYS A 104 -12.01 -0.56 -1.37
CA LYS A 104 -12.44 -0.13 -2.72
C LYS A 104 -11.38 0.68 -3.47
N LYS A 105 -10.40 1.25 -2.78
CA LYS A 105 -9.38 2.15 -3.35
C LYS A 105 -8.02 1.47 -3.42
N LEU A 106 -7.59 0.83 -2.33
CA LEU A 106 -6.28 0.20 -2.20
C LEU A 106 -6.34 -1.11 -1.39
N LEU A 107 -5.31 -1.94 -1.50
CA LEU A 107 -5.18 -3.15 -0.69
C LEU A 107 -4.76 -2.78 0.73
N CYS A 108 -5.49 -3.26 1.73
CA CYS A 108 -5.14 -3.05 3.14
C CYS A 108 -4.41 -4.29 3.68
N VAL A 109 -3.21 -4.10 4.23
CA VAL A 109 -2.39 -5.17 4.80
C VAL A 109 -2.15 -4.88 6.27
N VAL A 110 -2.49 -5.84 7.12
CA VAL A 110 -2.26 -5.82 8.56
C VAL A 110 -0.97 -6.54 8.86
N VAL A 111 -0.02 -5.84 9.49
CA VAL A 111 1.24 -6.41 9.98
C VAL A 111 1.46 -5.95 11.42
N ARG A 112 1.64 -6.89 12.34
CA ARG A 112 1.79 -6.62 13.78
C ARG A 112 3.26 -6.46 14.18
N THR A 113 3.96 -5.52 13.54
CA THR A 113 5.36 -5.18 13.83
C THR A 113 5.48 -3.72 14.22
N ASP A 114 6.43 -3.39 15.10
CA ASP A 114 6.64 -2.00 15.53
C ASP A 114 7.37 -1.15 14.50
N LYS A 115 8.40 -1.71 13.86
CA LYS A 115 9.22 -0.96 12.90
C LYS A 115 8.70 -1.13 11.48
N ILE A 116 8.85 -0.07 10.69
CA ILE A 116 8.59 -0.10 9.24
C ILE A 116 9.52 -1.10 8.56
N THR A 117 10.78 -1.18 8.98
CA THR A 117 11.76 -2.14 8.44
C THR A 117 11.30 -3.58 8.58
N ASP A 118 10.75 -3.93 9.75
CA ASP A 118 10.27 -5.28 10.03
C ASP A 118 9.03 -5.57 9.17
N ALA A 119 8.13 -4.59 9.03
CA ALA A 119 6.96 -4.70 8.16
C ALA A 119 7.35 -4.88 6.68
N ILE A 120 8.37 -4.16 6.21
CA ILE A 120 8.93 -4.33 4.86
C ILE A 120 9.42 -5.77 4.66
N ASP A 121 10.13 -6.34 5.63
CA ASP A 121 10.62 -7.71 5.54
C ASP A 121 9.47 -8.73 5.50
N VAL A 122 8.40 -8.51 6.26
CA VAL A 122 7.18 -9.32 6.20
C VAL A 122 6.54 -9.27 4.83
N LEU A 123 6.41 -8.06 4.26
CA LEU A 123 5.84 -7.88 2.92
C LEU A 123 6.69 -8.59 1.87
N LYS A 124 8.04 -8.46 1.93
CA LYS A 124 8.95 -9.13 0.98
C LYS A 124 8.81 -10.65 1.03
N LYS A 125 8.78 -11.25 2.23
CA LYS A 125 8.56 -12.70 2.40
C LYS A 125 7.22 -13.18 1.86
N ASN A 126 6.22 -12.30 1.82
CA ASN A 126 4.86 -12.61 1.39
C ASN A 126 4.48 -11.93 0.06
N TRP A 127 5.46 -11.45 -0.73
CA TRP A 127 5.19 -10.56 -1.85
C TRP A 127 4.24 -11.15 -2.89
N ALA A 128 4.42 -12.44 -3.22
CA ALA A 128 3.53 -13.15 -4.14
C ALA A 128 2.06 -13.13 -3.68
N ARG A 129 1.80 -13.23 -2.37
CA ARG A 129 0.44 -13.17 -1.81
C ARG A 129 -0.13 -11.75 -1.87
N VAL A 130 0.70 -10.74 -1.66
CA VAL A 130 0.31 -9.33 -1.76
C VAL A 130 -0.07 -8.99 -3.20
N GLU A 131 0.75 -9.41 -4.16
CA GLU A 131 0.49 -9.25 -5.60
C GLU A 131 -0.80 -9.95 -6.02
N GLU A 132 -0.95 -11.23 -5.68
CA GLU A 132 -2.14 -12.01 -6.04
C GLU A 132 -3.42 -11.38 -5.47
N GLU A 133 -3.40 -10.92 -4.22
CA GLU A 133 -4.56 -10.27 -3.61
C GLU A 133 -4.85 -8.90 -4.23
N TYR A 134 -3.81 -8.12 -4.57
CA TYR A 134 -3.99 -6.84 -5.23
C TYR A 134 -4.65 -7.00 -6.61
N GLN A 135 -4.26 -8.03 -7.37
CA GLN A 135 -4.79 -8.33 -8.71
C GLN A 135 -6.27 -8.74 -8.71
N LYS A 136 -6.86 -9.11 -7.56
CA LYS A 136 -8.30 -9.40 -7.42
C LYS A 136 -9.19 -8.16 -7.57
N GLY A 137 -8.61 -6.96 -7.65
CA GLY A 137 -9.34 -5.71 -7.91
C GLY A 137 -10.37 -5.43 -6.82
N GLU A 138 -11.62 -5.16 -7.20
CA GLU A 138 -12.70 -4.85 -6.25
C GLU A 138 -13.11 -6.04 -5.36
N SER A 139 -12.78 -7.27 -5.77
CA SER A 139 -13.09 -8.49 -4.99
C SER A 139 -12.06 -8.81 -3.92
N ARG A 140 -10.98 -8.01 -3.83
CA ARG A 140 -9.91 -8.20 -2.85
C ARG A 140 -10.40 -8.05 -1.42
N LYS A 141 -9.74 -8.78 -0.52
CA LYS A 141 -9.89 -8.66 0.93
C LYS A 141 -8.65 -7.99 1.52
N HIS A 142 -8.75 -7.62 2.79
CA HIS A 142 -7.55 -7.24 3.53
C HIS A 142 -6.70 -8.50 3.77
N LEU A 143 -5.38 -8.31 3.82
CA LEU A 143 -4.46 -9.36 4.24
C LEU A 143 -4.05 -9.15 5.69
N VAL A 144 -3.79 -10.25 6.39
CA VAL A 144 -3.08 -10.26 7.66
C VAL A 144 -1.82 -11.08 7.44
N LEU A 145 -0.66 -10.47 7.67
CA LEU A 145 0.64 -11.11 7.53
C LEU A 145 1.33 -11.14 8.89
N GLU A 146 1.88 -12.29 9.22
CA GLU A 146 2.60 -12.52 10.47
C GLU A 146 4.12 -12.29 10.25
N PRO A 147 4.85 -11.80 11.28
CA PRO A 147 6.31 -11.57 11.25
C PRO A 147 7.21 -12.78 10.90
#